data_AF-A0A7S4NM72-F1
#
_entry.id   AF-A0A7S4NM72-F1
#
_cell.length_a   1.000
_cell.length_b   1.000
_cell.length_c   1.000
_cell.angle_alpha   90.00
_cell.angle_beta   90.00
_cell.angle_gamma   90.00
#
_symmetry.space_group_name_H-M   'P 1'
#
loop_
_entity.id
_entity.type
_entity.pdbx_description
1 polymer ?
#
loop_
_entity_poly.entity_id
_entity_poly.type
_entity_poly.pdbx_seq_one_letter_code
_entity_poly.pdbx_strand_id
1 'polypeptide(L)'
;GKYCENREPIIAFHAYAKGKCDSELLRLSLENGLYRQLAEYLVHRQSPDLWESALNTDKCEATIDAVIQHALPATKDPEEISVAVKAFMKAGLQGKLTMLLEKIVFSGPKEFRKNKYLQNLLILTAIKT
;
A
#
# COMPACT_ATOMS: atom_id res chain seq x y z
N GLY A 1 -21.07 16.05 14.37
CA GLY A 1 -20.66 16.05 15.78
C GLY A 1 -19.49 15.11 15.95
N LYS A 2 -18.41 15.59 16.56
CA LYS A 2 -17.09 14.95 16.77
C LYS A 2 -17.08 13.62 17.57
N TYR A 3 -18.27 13.05 17.78
CA TYR A 3 -18.54 11.87 18.61
C TYR A 3 -18.79 10.59 17.80
N CYS A 4 -19.00 10.69 16.48
CA CYS A 4 -19.12 9.52 15.60
C CYS A 4 -17.77 8.99 15.12
N GLU A 5 -16.70 9.77 15.23
CA GLU A 5 -15.36 9.42 14.75
C GLU A 5 -14.69 8.35 15.64
N ASN A 6 -15.09 8.24 16.91
CA ASN A 6 -14.53 7.27 17.85
C ASN A 6 -15.31 5.95 17.96
N ARG A 7 -16.52 5.85 17.38
CA ARG A 7 -17.37 4.65 17.56
C ARG A 7 -17.11 3.59 16.49
N GLU A 8 -17.06 4.00 15.22
CA GLU A 8 -16.83 3.09 14.10
C GLU A 8 -16.04 3.82 12.99
N PRO A 9 -14.73 4.03 13.19
CA PRO A 9 -13.88 4.77 12.24
C PRO A 9 -13.82 4.09 10.86
N ILE A 10 -14.15 2.81 10.79
CA ILE A 10 -14.32 2.02 9.57
C ILE A 10 -15.50 2.52 8.72
N ILE A 11 -16.62 2.91 9.34
CA ILE A 11 -17.80 3.38 8.59
C ILE A 11 -17.51 4.73 7.95
N ALA A 12 -16.86 5.63 8.71
CA ALA A 12 -16.40 6.91 8.18
C ALA A 12 -15.44 6.70 7.00
N PHE A 13 -14.47 5.78 7.14
CA PHE A 13 -13.56 5.41 6.05
C PHE A 13 -14.32 5.00 4.76
N HIS A 14 -15.33 4.13 4.87
CA HIS A 14 -16.12 3.71 3.71
C HIS A 14 -16.96 4.84 3.11
N ALA A 15 -17.46 5.76 3.93
CA ALA A 15 -18.19 6.94 3.46
C ALA A 15 -17.28 7.89 2.66
N TYR A 16 -16.07 8.18 3.16
CA TYR A 16 -15.09 9.01 2.44
C TYR A 16 -14.55 8.33 1.18
N ALA A 17 -14.35 7.01 1.23
CA ALA A 17 -13.94 6.21 0.07
C ALA A 17 -14.97 6.30 -1.08
N LYS A 18 -16.27 6.32 -0.75
CA LYS A 18 -17.35 6.53 -1.72
C LYS A 18 -17.41 7.97 -2.24
N GLY A 19 -17.09 8.95 -1.39
CA GLY A 19 -17.05 10.37 -1.76
C GLY A 19 -15.87 10.79 -2.64
N LYS A 20 -14.88 9.91 -2.85
CA LYS A 20 -13.59 10.22 -3.52
C LYS A 20 -12.83 11.39 -2.86
N CYS A 21 -13.02 11.57 -1.55
CA CYS A 21 -12.29 12.56 -0.77
C CYS A 21 -10.99 11.94 -0.25
N ASP A 22 -10.05 11.69 -1.15
CA ASP A 22 -8.79 10.99 -0.88
C ASP A 22 -7.96 11.64 0.24
N SER A 23 -7.87 12.98 0.25
CA SER A 23 -7.10 13.73 1.24
C SER A 23 -7.65 13.61 2.66
N GLU A 24 -8.97 13.71 2.81
CA GLU A 24 -9.64 13.60 4.13
C GLU A 24 -9.67 12.15 4.62
N LEU A 25 -9.83 11.18 3.71
CA LEU A 25 -9.73 9.76 4.03
C LEU A 25 -8.34 9.43 4.58
N LEU A 26 -7.29 9.93 3.92
CA LEU A 26 -5.92 9.73 4.33
C LEU A 26 -5.68 10.33 5.72
N ARG A 27 -6.14 11.56 5.96
CA ARG A 27 -6.01 12.20 7.27
C ARG A 27 -6.75 11.43 8.37
N LEU A 28 -8.01 11.04 8.11
CA LEU A 28 -8.81 10.24 9.03
C LEU A 28 -8.12 8.91 9.37
N SER A 29 -7.59 8.22 8.37
CA SER A 29 -6.87 6.97 8.56
C SER A 29 -5.61 7.13 9.39
N LEU A 30 -4.84 8.21 9.17
CA LEU A 30 -3.64 8.50 9.94
C LEU A 30 -3.92 8.98 11.36
N GLU A 31 -5.01 9.71 11.58
CA GLU A 31 -5.45 10.16 12.91
C GLU A 31 -5.98 8.99 13.75
N ASN A 32 -6.74 8.08 13.14
CA ASN A 32 -7.35 6.92 13.82
C ASN A 32 -6.47 5.65 13.81
N GLY A 33 -5.31 5.70 13.15
CA GLY A 33 -4.41 4.55 13.05
C GLY A 33 -4.93 3.41 12.16
N LEU A 34 -5.82 3.71 11.20
CA LEU A 34 -6.39 2.75 10.25
C LEU A 34 -5.40 2.42 9.11
N TYR A 35 -4.12 2.22 9.42
CA TYR A 35 -3.09 1.99 8.39
C TYR A 35 -3.35 0.72 7.58
N ARG A 36 -3.93 -0.31 8.19
CA ARG A 36 -4.29 -1.56 7.50
C ARG A 36 -5.33 -1.33 6.39
N GLN A 37 -6.38 -0.58 6.69
CA GLN A 37 -7.45 -0.29 5.72
C GLN A 37 -7.00 0.73 4.67
N LEU A 38 -6.25 1.75 5.09
CA LEU A 38 -5.63 2.71 4.19
C LEU A 38 -4.70 2.02 3.20
N ALA A 39 -3.93 1.04 3.68
CA ALA A 39 -3.03 0.25 2.86
C ALA A 39 -3.77 -0.56 1.79
N GLU A 40 -4.83 -1.27 2.17
CA GLU A 40 -5.67 -2.00 1.21
C GLU A 40 -6.29 -1.05 0.17
N TYR A 41 -6.76 0.11 0.62
CA TYR A 41 -7.33 1.12 -0.28
C TYR A 41 -6.29 1.73 -1.23
N LEU A 42 -5.09 2.05 -0.75
CA LEU A 42 -3.98 2.56 -1.57
C LEU A 42 -3.60 1.60 -2.69
N VAL A 43 -3.51 0.31 -2.34
CA VAL A 43 -3.18 -0.77 -3.27
C VAL A 43 -4.30 -0.96 -4.30
N HIS A 44 -5.57 -0.92 -3.87
CA HIS A 44 -6.72 -1.09 -4.76
C HIS A 44 -7.01 0.12 -5.66
N ARG A 45 -6.80 1.34 -5.16
CA ARG A 45 -7.04 2.58 -5.90
C ARG A 45 -5.97 2.84 -6.95
N GLN A 46 -4.76 2.27 -6.78
CA GLN A 46 -3.62 2.35 -7.70
C GLN A 46 -3.28 3.78 -8.19
N SER A 47 -3.67 4.81 -7.43
CA SER A 47 -3.61 6.21 -7.91
C SER A 47 -2.30 6.87 -7.47
N PRO A 48 -1.43 7.32 -8.40
CA PRO A 48 -0.11 7.84 -8.06
C PRO A 48 -0.16 9.08 -7.16
N ASP A 49 -1.12 9.98 -7.36
CA ASP A 49 -1.34 11.16 -6.52
C ASP A 49 -1.65 10.80 -5.05
N LEU A 50 -2.42 9.72 -4.84
CA LEU A 50 -2.76 9.23 -3.50
C LEU A 50 -1.53 8.63 -2.82
N TRP A 51 -0.72 7.88 -3.58
CA TRP A 51 0.54 7.33 -3.08
C TRP A 51 1.51 8.44 -2.70
N GLU A 52 1.68 9.49 -3.53
CA GLU A 52 2.52 10.64 -3.18
C GLU A 52 2.01 11.34 -1.92
N SER A 53 0.70 11.51 -1.77
CA SER A 53 0.11 12.10 -0.56
C SER A 53 0.34 11.24 0.70
N ALA A 54 0.24 9.92 0.58
CA ALA A 54 0.49 8.99 1.69
C ALA A 54 1.97 8.95 2.09
N LEU A 55 2.85 9.01 1.09
CA LEU A 55 4.29 8.98 1.29
C LEU A 55 4.85 10.32 1.79
N ASN A 56 4.15 11.43 1.52
CA ASN A 56 4.53 12.78 1.97
C ASN A 56 4.08 13.12 3.41
N THR A 57 3.42 12.20 4.11
CA THR A 57 2.98 12.44 5.50
C THR A 57 4.04 11.99 6.51
N ASP A 58 4.15 12.66 7.66
CA ASP A 58 5.00 12.28 8.81
C ASP A 58 4.87 10.80 9.22
N LYS A 59 3.68 10.23 9.07
CA LYS A 59 3.36 8.83 9.38
C LYS A 59 3.49 7.90 8.17
N CYS A 60 4.23 8.30 7.15
CA CYS A 60 4.43 7.50 5.94
C CYS A 60 5.00 6.13 6.30
N GLU A 61 5.99 6.06 7.20
CA GLU A 61 6.64 4.79 7.56
C GLU A 61 5.66 3.75 8.11
N ALA A 62 4.71 4.16 8.95
CA ALA A 62 3.68 3.26 9.50
C ALA A 62 2.69 2.80 8.41
N THR A 63 2.34 3.69 7.49
CA THR A 63 1.47 3.36 6.35
C THR A 63 2.17 2.40 5.39
N ILE A 64 3.43 2.68 5.08
CA ILE A 64 4.32 1.85 4.26
C ILE A 64 4.42 0.46 4.89
N ASP A 65 4.73 0.38 6.19
CA ASP A 65 4.86 -0.90 6.90
C ASP A 65 3.55 -1.68 6.90
N ALA A 66 2.39 -1.01 7.08
CA ALA A 66 1.08 -1.67 6.97
C ALA A 66 0.78 -2.18 5.56
N VAL A 67 1.13 -1.43 4.51
CA VAL A 67 1.02 -1.90 3.11
C VAL A 67 1.87 -3.13 2.88
N ILE A 68 3.10 -3.07 3.37
CA ILE A 68 4.12 -4.09 3.27
C ILE A 68 3.68 -5.39 3.98
N GLN A 69 3.17 -5.28 5.20
CA GLN A 69 2.84 -6.43 6.05
C GLN A 69 1.44 -7.00 5.79
N HIS A 70 0.51 -6.20 5.26
CA HIS A 70 -0.90 -6.61 5.14
C HIS A 70 -1.45 -6.49 3.72
N ALA A 71 -1.39 -5.32 3.10
CA ALA A 71 -2.05 -5.13 1.80
C ALA A 71 -1.37 -5.92 0.67
N LEU A 72 -0.03 -5.89 0.59
CA LEU A 72 0.74 -6.62 -0.42
C LEU A 72 0.61 -8.16 -0.34
N PRO A 73 0.67 -8.81 0.83
CA PRO A 73 0.43 -10.26 0.91
C PRO A 73 -1.05 -10.64 0.78
N ALA A 74 -1.98 -9.71 1.02
CA ALA A 74 -3.41 -9.94 0.82
C ALA A 74 -3.83 -9.81 -0.66
N THR A 75 -3.19 -8.92 -1.43
CA THR A 75 -3.43 -8.82 -2.87
C THR A 75 -2.82 -10.00 -3.62
N LYS A 76 -3.60 -10.54 -4.56
CA LYS A 76 -3.14 -11.55 -5.53
C LYS A 76 -2.93 -10.94 -6.91
N ASP A 77 -3.28 -9.66 -7.07
CA ASP A 77 -3.27 -8.98 -8.35
C ASP A 77 -1.89 -8.39 -8.62
N PRO A 78 -1.21 -8.87 -9.68
CA PRO A 78 0.14 -8.43 -9.96
C PRO A 78 0.20 -6.94 -10.31
N GLU A 79 -0.85 -6.38 -10.92
CA GLU A 79 -0.91 -4.96 -11.28
C GLU A 79 -0.94 -4.05 -10.04
N GLU A 80 -1.66 -4.44 -8.99
CA GLU A 80 -1.71 -3.69 -7.72
C GLU A 80 -0.33 -3.62 -7.07
N ILE A 81 0.37 -4.75 -7.03
CA ILE A 81 1.74 -4.87 -6.50
C ILE A 81 2.72 -4.05 -7.35
N SER A 82 2.52 -4.04 -8.66
CA SER A 82 3.35 -3.29 -9.60
C SER A 82 3.34 -1.80 -9.32
N VAL A 83 2.15 -1.24 -9.09
CA VAL A 83 1.96 0.18 -8.81
C VAL A 83 2.54 0.52 -7.44
N ALA A 84 2.27 -0.31 -6.44
CA ALA A 84 2.85 -0.16 -5.11
C ALA A 84 4.39 -0.13 -5.16
N VAL A 85 5.02 -1.12 -5.80
CA VAL A 85 6.49 -1.19 -5.91
C VAL A 85 7.07 0.01 -6.65
N LYS A 86 6.41 0.50 -7.71
CA LYS A 86 6.82 1.75 -8.39
C LYS A 86 6.76 2.95 -7.46
N ALA A 87 5.70 3.10 -6.66
CA ALA A 87 5.56 4.17 -5.69
C ALA A 87 6.66 4.12 -4.61
N PHE A 88 6.93 2.93 -4.06
CA PHE A 88 8.00 2.74 -3.10
C PHE A 88 9.40 2.95 -3.69
N MET A 89 9.63 2.56 -4.95
CA MET A 89 10.87 2.87 -5.67
C MET A 89 11.07 4.39 -5.82
N LYS A 90 10.01 5.14 -6.13
CA LYS A 90 10.03 6.61 -6.23
C LYS A 90 10.30 7.26 -4.87
N ALA A 91 9.81 6.66 -3.79
CA ALA A 91 10.06 7.07 -2.40
C ALA A 91 11.45 6.68 -1.85
N GLY A 92 12.27 5.94 -2.60
CA GLY A 92 13.59 5.49 -2.14
C GLY A 92 13.55 4.35 -1.10
N LEU A 93 12.42 3.65 -0.96
CA LEU A 93 12.19 2.63 0.06
C LEU A 93 12.53 1.22 -0.42
N GLN A 94 13.51 1.10 -1.32
CA GLN A 94 13.83 -0.12 -2.04
C GLN A 94 14.25 -1.25 -1.09
N GLY A 95 15.02 -0.95 -0.04
CA GLY A 95 15.46 -1.97 0.93
C GLY A 95 14.32 -2.68 1.67
N LYS A 96 13.26 -1.95 2.03
CA LYS A 96 12.07 -2.57 2.67
C LYS A 96 11.26 -3.41 1.68
N LEU A 97 11.26 -3.04 0.39
CA LEU A 97 10.58 -3.81 -0.66
C LEU A 97 11.25 -5.14 -0.96
N THR A 98 12.58 -5.17 -1.07
CA THR A 98 13.31 -6.38 -1.47
C THR A 98 13.06 -7.52 -0.48
N MET A 99 13.11 -7.22 0.81
CA MET A 99 12.83 -8.17 1.89
C MET A 99 11.43 -8.81 1.76
N LEU A 100 10.46 -8.06 1.25
CA LEU A 100 9.09 -8.55 1.09
C LEU A 100 8.87 -9.26 -0.22
N LEU A 101 9.48 -8.78 -1.31
CA LEU A 101 9.44 -9.50 -2.57
C LEU A 101 10.01 -10.91 -2.38
N GLU A 102 11.08 -11.04 -1.60
CA GLU A 102 11.61 -12.36 -1.20
C GLU A 102 10.58 -13.16 -0.41
N LYS A 103 9.94 -12.57 0.61
CA LYS A 103 8.92 -13.26 1.42
C LYS A 103 7.69 -13.67 0.59
N ILE A 104 7.24 -12.84 -0.35
CA ILE A 104 6.11 -13.13 -1.25
C ILE A 104 6.51 -14.15 -2.32
N VAL A 105 7.74 -14.14 -2.84
CA VAL A 105 8.19 -15.17 -3.80
C VAL A 105 8.42 -16.52 -3.13
N PHE A 106 8.83 -16.49 -1.86
CA PHE A 106 9.07 -17.69 -1.07
C PHE A 106 7.76 -18.30 -0.51
N SER A 107 6.87 -17.47 0.04
CA SER A 107 5.63 -17.91 0.69
C SER A 107 4.35 -17.67 -0.12
N GLY A 108 4.40 -16.85 -1.18
CA GLY A 108 3.24 -16.53 -2.00
C GLY A 108 2.88 -17.62 -3.02
N PRO A 109 1.69 -17.51 -3.63
CA PRO A 109 1.18 -18.53 -4.53
C PRO A 109 2.05 -18.68 -5.78
N LYS A 110 2.14 -19.90 -6.32
CA LYS A 110 2.94 -20.24 -7.53
C LYS A 110 2.67 -19.32 -8.73
N GLU A 111 1.53 -18.64 -8.77
CA GLU A 111 1.16 -17.63 -9.76
C GLU A 111 2.15 -16.47 -9.82
N PHE A 112 2.73 -16.07 -8.68
CA PHE A 112 3.79 -15.06 -8.60
C PHE A 112 5.06 -15.50 -9.33
N ARG A 113 5.46 -16.76 -9.16
CA ARG A 113 6.64 -17.32 -9.83
C ARG A 113 6.47 -17.43 -11.35
N LYS A 114 5.23 -17.55 -11.84
CA LYS A 114 4.93 -17.61 -13.28
C LYS A 114 4.76 -16.23 -13.92
N ASN A 115 4.58 -15.18 -13.13
CA ASN A 115 4.32 -13.86 -13.66
C ASN A 115 5.63 -13.19 -14.13
N LYS A 116 5.81 -13.12 -15.45
CA LYS A 116 6.96 -12.47 -16.10
C LYS A 116 7.14 -11.01 -15.66
N TYR A 117 6.05 -10.30 -15.35
CA TYR A 117 6.13 -8.92 -14.91
C TYR A 117 6.79 -8.81 -13.53
N LEU A 118 6.40 -9.67 -12.58
CA LEU A 118 6.97 -9.71 -11.24
C LEU A 118 8.40 -10.23 -11.23
N GLN A 119 8.71 -11.21 -12.10
CA GLN A 119 10.10 -11.63 -12.33
C GLN A 119 10.94 -10.48 -12.88
N ASN A 120 10.44 -9.75 -13.88
CA ASN A 120 11.14 -8.57 -14.41
C ASN A 120 11.32 -7.50 -13.33
N LEU A 121 10.35 -7.32 -12.43
CA LEU A 121 10.43 -6.40 -11.30
C LEU A 121 11.50 -6.81 -10.28
N LEU A 122 11.57 -8.10 -9.93
CA LEU A 122 12.64 -8.63 -9.08
C LEU A 122 14.01 -8.42 -9.72
N ILE A 123 14.13 -8.74 -11.01
CA ILE A 123 15.37 -8.56 -11.78
C ILE A 123 15.75 -7.08 -11.81
N LEU A 124 14.80 -6.18 -12.13
CA LEU A 124 15.03 -4.73 -12.15
C LEU A 124 15.43 -4.18 -10.78
N THR A 125 14.83 -4.68 -9.70
CA THR A 125 15.16 -4.26 -8.32
C THR A 125 16.55 -4.78 -7.92
N ALA A 126 16.87 -6.03 -8.28
CA ALA A 126 18.16 -6.65 -7.96
C ALA A 126 19.33 -6.04 -8.75
N ILE A 127 19.12 -5.56 -9.99
CA ILE A 127 20.18 -4.95 -10.82
C ILE A 127 20.50 -3.51 -10.40
N LYS A 128 19.56 -2.81 -9.75
CA LYS A 128 19.71 -1.39 -9.41
C LYS A 128 20.28 -1.15 -8.00
N THR A 129 20.65 -2.22 -7.30
CA THR A 129 21.39 -2.20 -6.02
C THR A 129 22.87 -2.38 -6.29
#